data_AF-A0A3N5Q0L3-F1
#
_entry.id   AF-A0A3N5Q0L3-F1
#
_cell.length_a   1.000
_cell.length_b   1.000
_cell.length_c   1.000
_cell.angle_alpha   90.00
_cell.angle_beta   90.00
_cell.angle_gamma   90.00
#
_symmetry.space_group_name_H-M   'P 1'
#
loop_
_entity.id
_entity.type
_entity.pdbx_description
1 polymer ?
#
loop_
_entity_poly.entity_id
_entity_poly.type
_entity_poly.pdbx_seq_one_letter_code
_entity_poly.pdbx_strand_id
1 'polypeptide(L)'
;MKKIIFSFQIFLIIISNVVAQEIGEIGKPIITTYSSIDIGLNTQIWDFVRDSRGIVYVGSAPGVFEFDGSTWRSIPTANKTHARSLAIDKNDRVYVGASGDIGYLVPDGKGELKFQSLIEKLPEVNRIFSYIWTTNILNEDVYFQSFEGIFKFTPIKKSNNNSEESDWKVKVWKPEVRFNYSFCVNNSFYVQQGGIGLMKMVNDSLVLLPGGGQFADDRLQVMLPYNKDGGSLILVGTFNRGLFLFDGNSFKPFNCEANSFLKNSTLYKGKLQEDGDYVFVTLNG
;
A
#
# COMPACT_ATOMS: atom_id res chain seq x y z
N MET A 1 86.19 22.55 30.97
CA MET A 1 86.23 21.51 29.91
C MET A 1 85.03 20.58 30.03
N LYS A 2 84.01 20.76 29.19
CA LYS A 2 83.04 19.73 28.76
C LYS A 2 82.51 20.20 27.40
N LYS A 3 82.83 19.47 26.33
CA LYS A 3 82.40 19.78 24.96
C LYS A 3 80.93 19.38 24.81
N ILE A 4 80.07 20.32 24.44
CA ILE A 4 78.67 20.05 24.10
C ILE A 4 78.63 19.73 22.61
N ILE A 5 78.31 18.48 22.28
CA ILE A 5 78.14 18.00 20.90
C ILE A 5 76.65 18.14 20.57
N PHE A 6 76.30 19.07 19.67
CA PHE A 6 74.96 19.16 19.12
C PHE A 6 74.81 18.14 17.99
N SER A 7 74.05 17.07 18.25
CA SER A 7 73.65 16.09 17.24
C SER A 7 72.45 16.64 16.48
N PHE A 8 72.63 16.97 15.19
CA PHE A 8 71.56 17.42 14.30
C PHE A 8 70.87 16.18 13.72
N GLN A 9 69.76 15.73 14.32
CA GLN A 9 68.93 14.68 13.73
C GLN A 9 68.08 15.26 12.60
N ILE A 10 68.41 14.91 11.36
CA ILE A 10 67.56 15.15 10.20
C ILE A 10 66.34 14.25 10.32
N PHE A 11 65.18 14.85 10.59
CA PHE A 11 63.89 14.16 10.58
C PHE A 11 63.43 14.03 9.13
N LEU A 12 63.63 12.86 8.53
CA LEU A 12 63.18 12.54 7.18
C LEU A 12 61.64 12.40 7.20
N ILE A 13 60.92 13.46 6.83
CA ILE A 13 59.46 13.40 6.66
C ILE A 13 59.19 12.60 5.39
N ILE A 14 58.86 11.32 5.55
CA ILE A 14 58.32 10.49 4.49
C ILE A 14 56.91 11.01 4.21
N ILE A 15 56.75 11.81 3.15
CA ILE A 15 55.45 12.17 2.60
C ILE A 15 54.88 10.88 1.99
N SER A 16 54.17 10.10 2.81
CA SER A 16 53.23 9.13 2.28
C SER A 16 52.15 9.91 1.54
N ASN A 17 52.07 9.70 0.23
CA ASN A 17 50.92 10.12 -0.56
C ASN A 17 49.69 9.41 0.00
N VAL A 18 49.01 10.03 0.95
CA VAL A 18 47.66 9.65 1.33
C VAL A 18 46.79 10.03 0.15
N VAL A 19 46.64 9.10 -0.78
CA VAL A 19 45.52 9.14 -1.72
C VAL A 19 44.30 8.90 -0.83
N ALA A 20 43.62 9.99 -0.46
CA ALA A 20 42.26 9.88 0.02
C ALA A 20 41.47 9.26 -1.13
N GLN A 21 41.20 7.96 -1.04
CA GLN A 21 40.15 7.38 -1.86
C GLN A 21 38.86 8.07 -1.39
N GLU A 22 38.34 8.99 -2.20
CA GLU A 22 36.90 9.21 -2.19
C GLU A 22 36.28 7.83 -2.39
N ILE A 23 35.75 7.27 -1.31
CA ILE A 23 34.80 6.18 -1.39
C ILE A 23 33.62 6.80 -2.13
N GLY A 24 33.59 6.66 -3.45
CA GLY A 24 32.43 7.05 -4.25
C GLY A 24 31.19 6.48 -3.58
N GLU A 25 30.11 7.26 -3.55
CA GLU A 25 28.86 6.87 -2.90
C GLU A 25 28.27 5.61 -3.55
N ILE A 26 28.76 4.44 -3.16
CA ILE A 26 28.25 3.14 -3.60
C ILE A 26 26.93 2.92 -2.86
N GLY A 27 25.82 2.83 -3.61
CA GLY A 27 24.58 2.26 -3.11
C GLY A 27 23.43 3.22 -2.81
N LYS A 28 23.52 4.52 -3.14
CA LYS A 28 22.31 5.36 -3.15
C LYS A 28 21.64 5.27 -4.53
N PRO A 29 20.33 4.95 -4.61
CA PRO A 29 19.62 5.00 -5.88
C PRO A 29 19.66 6.42 -6.44
N ILE A 30 19.60 6.54 -7.76
CA ILE A 30 19.35 7.84 -8.40
C ILE A 30 17.91 8.23 -8.03
N ILE A 31 17.75 9.32 -7.28
CA ILE A 31 16.45 9.81 -6.82
C ILE A 31 16.09 11.07 -7.61
N THR A 32 14.93 11.05 -8.24
CA THR A 32 14.28 12.24 -8.81
C THR A 32 13.14 12.66 -7.90
N THR A 33 13.14 13.94 -7.50
CA THR A 33 12.09 14.51 -6.62
C THR A 33 11.15 15.37 -7.44
N TYR A 34 9.84 15.17 -7.24
CA TYR A 34 8.79 16.02 -7.81
C TYR A 34 8.14 16.82 -6.68
N SER A 35 8.25 18.16 -6.74
CA SER A 35 7.64 19.04 -5.74
C SER A 35 6.13 19.12 -5.96
N SER A 36 5.36 19.10 -4.86
CA SER A 36 3.90 19.29 -4.91
C SER A 36 3.48 20.59 -5.58
N ILE A 37 4.32 21.63 -5.48
CA ILE A 37 4.10 22.94 -6.12
C ILE A 37 4.18 22.81 -7.65
N ASP A 38 5.20 22.12 -8.15
CA ASP A 38 5.46 22.01 -9.59
C ASP A 38 4.41 21.17 -10.31
N ILE A 39 3.87 20.16 -9.60
CA ILE A 39 2.95 19.17 -10.16
C ILE A 39 1.47 19.43 -9.77
N GLY A 40 1.21 20.44 -8.93
CA GLY A 40 -0.15 20.77 -8.44
C GLY A 40 -0.79 19.68 -7.57
N LEU A 41 0.01 18.77 -7.01
CA LEU A 41 -0.43 17.72 -6.10
C LEU A 41 -0.63 18.28 -4.69
N ASN A 42 -1.53 17.67 -3.91
CA ASN A 42 -1.49 17.84 -2.47
C ASN A 42 -0.22 17.17 -1.90
N THR A 43 0.30 17.67 -0.78
CA THR A 43 1.54 17.15 -0.17
C THR A 43 1.41 15.72 0.36
N GLN A 44 0.20 15.17 0.42
CA GLN A 44 -0.05 13.81 0.87
C GLN A 44 -0.38 12.88 -0.31
N ILE A 45 0.42 11.82 -0.43
CA ILE A 45 0.16 10.68 -1.33
C ILE A 45 -0.20 9.48 -0.46
N TRP A 46 -1.36 8.88 -0.72
CA TRP A 46 -1.90 7.79 0.10
C TRP A 46 -1.61 6.41 -0.48
N ASP A 47 -1.60 6.31 -1.81
CA ASP A 47 -1.39 5.06 -2.51
C ASP A 47 -0.83 5.26 -3.90
N PHE A 48 -0.26 4.22 -4.48
CA PHE A 48 0.14 4.21 -5.88
C PHE A 48 0.02 2.83 -6.51
N VAL A 49 -0.28 2.81 -7.80
CA VAL A 49 -0.24 1.63 -8.66
C VAL A 49 0.50 1.96 -9.95
N ARG A 50 0.99 0.92 -10.63
CA ARG A 50 1.66 1.04 -11.94
C ARG A 50 0.96 0.10 -12.91
N ASP A 51 0.63 0.59 -14.10
CA ASP A 51 0.09 -0.26 -15.16
C ASP A 51 1.18 -0.98 -15.96
N SER A 52 0.78 -1.90 -16.84
CA SER A 52 1.70 -2.68 -17.67
C SER A 52 2.54 -1.84 -18.65
N ARG A 53 2.12 -0.60 -18.93
CA ARG A 53 2.83 0.36 -19.80
C ARG A 53 3.87 1.18 -19.02
N GLY A 54 3.90 1.05 -17.69
CA GLY A 54 4.79 1.80 -16.82
C GLY A 54 4.21 3.14 -16.33
N ILE A 55 2.95 3.45 -16.64
CA ILE A 55 2.29 4.66 -16.12
C ILE A 55 2.05 4.47 -14.63
N VAL A 56 2.43 5.47 -13.84
CA VAL A 56 2.24 5.48 -12.39
C VAL A 56 1.01 6.30 -12.06
N TYR A 57 0.12 5.75 -11.26
CA TYR A 57 -1.05 6.46 -10.72
C TYR A 57 -0.86 6.64 -9.22
N VAL A 58 -1.00 7.87 -8.73
CA VAL A 58 -0.90 8.19 -7.30
C VAL A 58 -2.21 8.76 -6.78
N GLY A 59 -2.63 8.31 -5.61
CA GLY A 59 -3.82 8.80 -4.92
C GLY A 59 -3.50 10.00 -4.04
N SER A 60 -4.11 11.14 -4.33
CA SER A 60 -3.94 12.39 -3.58
C SER A 60 -5.25 13.21 -3.61
N ALA A 61 -5.20 14.51 -3.31
CA ALA A 61 -6.30 15.43 -3.58
C ALA A 61 -5.95 16.36 -4.76
N PRO A 62 -6.91 16.68 -5.64
CA PRO A 62 -8.34 16.32 -5.59
C PRO A 62 -8.70 15.04 -6.39
N GLY A 63 -7.90 13.97 -6.29
CA GLY A 63 -8.20 12.68 -6.93
C GLY A 63 -6.94 11.88 -7.26
N VAL A 64 -6.91 11.30 -8.46
CA VAL A 64 -5.75 10.55 -8.95
C VAL A 64 -4.85 11.46 -9.78
N PHE A 65 -3.55 11.23 -9.73
CA PHE A 65 -2.62 11.83 -10.67
C PHE A 65 -1.87 10.73 -11.39
N GLU A 66 -1.81 10.81 -12.71
CA GLU A 66 -1.03 9.89 -13.53
C GLU A 66 0.30 10.53 -13.94
N PHE A 67 1.32 9.69 -14.06
CA PHE A 67 2.68 10.08 -14.44
C PHE A 67 3.21 9.13 -15.51
N ASP A 68 3.61 9.68 -16.65
CA ASP A 68 4.08 8.93 -17.82
C ASP A 68 5.60 8.74 -17.89
N GLY A 69 6.34 9.21 -16.87
CA GLY A 69 7.80 9.27 -16.87
C GLY A 69 8.35 10.69 -17.15
N SER A 70 7.50 11.60 -17.62
CA SER A 70 7.87 12.98 -17.95
C SER A 70 6.85 14.02 -17.47
N THR A 71 5.55 13.74 -17.59
CA THR A 71 4.47 14.67 -17.30
C THR A 71 3.48 14.11 -16.30
N TRP A 72 2.91 15.00 -15.50
CA TRP A 72 1.86 14.70 -14.53
C TRP A 72 0.51 15.23 -15.03
N ARG A 73 -0.55 14.41 -14.93
CA ARG A 73 -1.92 14.82 -15.24
C ARG A 73 -2.85 14.51 -14.07
N SER A 74 -3.71 15.46 -13.72
CA SER A 74 -4.73 15.28 -12.68
C SER A 74 -6.01 14.66 -13.25
N ILE A 75 -6.56 13.70 -12.52
CA ILE A 75 -7.83 13.02 -12.79
C ILE A 75 -8.69 13.15 -11.52
N PRO A 76 -9.48 14.23 -11.41
CA PRO A 76 -10.25 14.50 -10.19
C PRO A 76 -11.35 13.47 -9.98
N THR A 77 -11.64 13.13 -8.73
CA THR A 77 -12.85 12.35 -8.39
C THR A 77 -14.10 13.21 -8.60
N ALA A 78 -15.28 12.60 -8.68
CA ALA A 78 -16.53 13.33 -8.92
C ALA A 78 -16.79 14.41 -7.86
N ASN A 79 -16.42 14.12 -6.61
CA ASN A 79 -16.52 15.05 -5.48
C ASN A 79 -15.21 15.82 -5.16
N LYS A 80 -14.16 15.67 -5.98
CA LYS A 80 -12.86 16.38 -5.85
C LYS A 80 -12.17 16.19 -4.49
N THR A 81 -12.26 14.99 -3.93
CA THR A 81 -11.69 14.65 -2.62
C THR A 81 -10.39 13.85 -2.74
N HIS A 82 -9.87 13.35 -1.62
CA HIS A 82 -8.69 12.50 -1.62
C HIS A 82 -8.99 11.12 -2.21
N ALA A 83 -8.24 10.70 -3.22
CA ALA A 83 -8.08 9.28 -3.53
C ALA A 83 -7.18 8.65 -2.47
N ARG A 84 -7.76 7.77 -1.65
CA ARG A 84 -7.14 7.19 -0.44
C ARG A 84 -6.53 5.82 -0.68
N SER A 85 -7.10 5.05 -1.59
CA SER A 85 -6.61 3.73 -1.95
C SER A 85 -6.80 3.45 -3.44
N LEU A 86 -5.88 2.69 -4.01
CA LEU A 86 -5.88 2.33 -5.42
C LEU A 86 -5.68 0.82 -5.56
N ALA A 87 -6.33 0.23 -6.56
CA ALA A 87 -6.01 -1.11 -7.02
C ALA A 87 -6.02 -1.14 -8.54
N ILE A 88 -5.25 -2.05 -9.14
CA ILE A 88 -5.22 -2.21 -10.59
C ILE A 88 -5.46 -3.68 -10.92
N ASP A 89 -6.37 -3.96 -11.86
CA ASP A 89 -6.61 -5.32 -12.32
C ASP A 89 -5.63 -5.74 -13.43
N LYS A 90 -5.70 -7.01 -13.81
CA LYS A 90 -4.87 -7.60 -14.88
C LYS A 90 -5.06 -6.98 -16.27
N ASN A 91 -6.08 -6.14 -16.46
CA ASN A 91 -6.37 -5.44 -17.70
C ASN A 91 -6.04 -3.95 -17.59
N ASP A 92 -5.22 -3.56 -16.61
CA ASP A 92 -4.82 -2.18 -16.32
C ASP A 92 -5.96 -1.23 -15.93
N ARG A 93 -7.13 -1.75 -15.51
CA ARG A 93 -8.18 -0.90 -14.96
C ARG A 93 -7.82 -0.50 -13.54
N VAL A 94 -7.70 0.80 -13.32
CA VAL A 94 -7.43 1.38 -12.00
C VAL A 94 -8.75 1.64 -11.26
N TYR A 95 -8.93 0.99 -10.13
CA TYR A 95 -10.01 1.23 -9.16
C TYR A 95 -9.54 2.23 -8.12
N VAL A 96 -10.46 3.11 -7.72
CA VAL A 96 -10.16 4.26 -6.87
C VAL A 96 -11.14 4.30 -5.71
N GLY A 97 -10.60 4.15 -4.50
CA GLY A 97 -11.30 4.44 -3.26
C GLY A 97 -11.01 5.86 -2.81
N ALA A 98 -12.05 6.69 -2.64
CA ALA A 98 -11.91 8.10 -2.29
C ALA A 98 -12.61 8.45 -0.95
N SER A 99 -12.56 9.72 -0.55
CA SER A 99 -13.40 10.20 0.54
C SER A 99 -14.84 10.31 0.05
N GLY A 100 -15.76 9.53 0.62
CA GLY A 100 -17.19 9.55 0.26
C GLY A 100 -17.50 9.21 -1.20
N ASP A 101 -16.60 8.51 -1.90
CA ASP A 101 -16.83 8.03 -3.27
C ASP A 101 -16.01 6.76 -3.54
N ILE A 102 -16.48 5.97 -4.51
CA ILE A 102 -15.83 4.76 -5.03
C ILE A 102 -15.99 4.75 -6.54
N GLY A 103 -14.98 4.28 -7.26
CA GLY A 103 -15.05 4.26 -8.71
C GLY A 103 -13.85 3.62 -9.37
N TYR A 104 -13.70 3.91 -10.65
CA TYR A 104 -12.58 3.46 -11.46
C TYR A 104 -12.26 4.47 -12.55
N LEU A 105 -11.06 4.38 -13.11
CA LEU A 105 -10.63 5.20 -14.24
C LEU A 105 -11.07 4.53 -15.55
N VAL A 106 -11.66 5.33 -16.43
CA VAL A 106 -12.12 4.90 -17.75
C VAL A 106 -11.74 5.96 -18.79
N PRO A 107 -11.27 5.59 -19.99
CA PRO A 107 -11.00 6.55 -21.04
C PRO A 107 -12.30 7.19 -21.54
N ASP A 108 -12.26 8.49 -21.81
CA ASP A 108 -13.29 9.17 -22.58
C ASP A 108 -13.14 8.90 -24.10
N GLY A 109 -13.98 9.53 -24.92
CA GLY A 109 -13.94 9.37 -26.38
C GLY A 109 -12.64 9.85 -27.06
N LYS A 110 -11.75 10.52 -26.33
CA LYS A 110 -10.42 10.95 -26.79
C LYS A 110 -9.30 10.09 -26.19
N GLY A 111 -9.62 9.10 -25.36
CA GLY A 111 -8.65 8.28 -24.65
C GLY A 111 -8.13 8.91 -23.36
N GLU A 112 -8.68 10.04 -22.91
CA GLU A 112 -8.28 10.63 -21.63
C GLU A 112 -8.98 9.92 -20.48
N LEU A 113 -8.23 9.49 -19.47
CA LEU A 113 -8.82 8.84 -18.31
C LEU A 113 -9.65 9.85 -17.50
N LYS A 114 -10.88 9.45 -17.17
CA LYS A 114 -11.79 10.14 -16.26
C LYS A 114 -12.18 9.19 -15.14
N PHE A 115 -12.46 9.75 -13.96
CA PHE A 115 -13.02 8.99 -12.86
C PHE A 115 -14.52 8.76 -13.09
N GLN A 116 -14.92 7.48 -13.10
CA GLN A 116 -16.31 7.05 -13.14
C GLN A 116 -16.73 6.61 -11.73
N SER A 117 -17.62 7.39 -11.11
CA SER A 117 -18.20 7.02 -9.81
C SER A 117 -19.11 5.80 -9.94
N LEU A 118 -19.07 4.97 -8.91
CA LEU A 118 -19.93 3.80 -8.68
C LEU A 118 -20.88 4.01 -7.49
N ILE A 119 -20.91 5.19 -6.86
CA ILE A 119 -21.69 5.43 -5.65
C ILE A 119 -23.18 5.16 -5.85
N GLU A 120 -23.72 5.49 -7.03
CA GLU A 120 -25.13 5.26 -7.39
C GLU A 120 -25.50 3.79 -7.53
N LYS A 121 -24.52 2.89 -7.68
CA LYS A 121 -24.73 1.44 -7.70
C LYS A 121 -24.90 0.85 -6.30
N LEU A 122 -24.51 1.58 -5.25
CA LEU A 122 -24.77 1.17 -3.88
C LEU A 122 -26.24 1.42 -3.51
N PRO A 123 -26.85 0.57 -2.65
CA PRO A 123 -28.09 0.91 -1.98
C PRO A 123 -27.98 2.26 -1.27
N GLU A 124 -29.04 3.08 -1.30
CA GLU A 124 -29.02 4.46 -0.79
C GLU A 124 -28.52 4.56 0.66
N VAL A 125 -28.98 3.64 1.52
CA VAL A 125 -28.56 3.51 2.93
C VAL A 125 -27.06 3.23 3.12
N ASN A 126 -26.34 2.90 2.05
CA ASN A 126 -24.92 2.59 2.06
C ASN A 126 -24.04 3.61 1.32
N ARG A 127 -24.63 4.70 0.80
CA ARG A 127 -23.89 5.74 0.07
C ARG A 127 -23.15 6.73 0.98
N ILE A 128 -23.42 6.69 2.29
CA ILE A 128 -22.76 7.56 3.27
C ILE A 128 -21.66 6.77 3.99
N PHE A 129 -20.41 7.13 3.71
CA PHE A 129 -19.20 6.61 4.36
C PHE A 129 -18.08 7.66 4.29
N SER A 130 -17.10 7.58 5.19
CA SER A 130 -16.03 8.57 5.30
C SER A 130 -14.93 8.41 4.24
N TYR A 131 -14.10 7.38 4.39
CA TYR A 131 -12.95 7.12 3.53
C TYR A 131 -12.92 5.65 3.13
N ILE A 132 -12.53 5.39 1.88
CA ILE A 132 -12.12 4.05 1.48
C ILE A 132 -10.65 3.84 1.82
N TRP A 133 -10.40 3.17 2.95
CA TRP A 133 -9.07 2.93 3.50
C TRP A 133 -8.27 1.90 2.71
N THR A 134 -8.95 0.88 2.16
CA THR A 134 -8.33 -0.12 1.30
C THR A 134 -9.21 -0.44 0.11
N THR A 135 -8.58 -0.63 -1.05
CA THR A 135 -9.20 -1.16 -2.25
C THR A 135 -8.45 -2.43 -2.61
N ASN A 136 -9.15 -3.56 -2.65
CA ASN A 136 -8.55 -4.87 -2.90
C ASN A 136 -9.25 -5.58 -4.05
N ILE A 137 -8.50 -6.30 -4.87
CA ILE A 137 -9.04 -7.13 -5.95
C ILE A 137 -8.86 -8.59 -5.57
N LEU A 138 -9.91 -9.39 -5.76
CA LEU A 138 -9.87 -10.84 -5.59
C LEU A 138 -10.65 -11.49 -6.73
N ASN A 139 -9.92 -12.17 -7.62
CA ASN A 139 -10.47 -12.67 -8.89
C ASN A 139 -10.99 -11.50 -9.75
N GLU A 140 -12.28 -11.49 -10.09
CA GLU A 140 -12.93 -10.39 -10.81
C GLU A 140 -13.63 -9.39 -9.87
N ASP A 141 -13.69 -9.68 -8.56
CA ASP A 141 -14.36 -8.84 -7.58
C ASP A 141 -13.41 -7.73 -7.09
N VAL A 142 -13.93 -6.51 -6.98
CA VAL A 142 -13.27 -5.41 -6.27
C VAL A 142 -13.98 -5.13 -4.95
N TYR A 143 -13.19 -4.99 -3.89
CA TYR A 143 -13.62 -4.70 -2.53
C TYR A 143 -13.13 -3.31 -2.15
N PHE A 144 -14.06 -2.40 -1.90
CA PHE A 144 -13.77 -1.11 -1.29
C PHE A 144 -14.14 -1.20 0.19
N GLN A 145 -13.17 -0.97 1.07
CA GLN A 145 -13.38 -1.05 2.51
C GLN A 145 -13.29 0.35 3.14
N SER A 146 -14.36 0.72 3.84
CA SER A 146 -14.45 1.86 4.74
C SER A 146 -14.61 1.39 6.19
N PHE A 147 -14.57 2.32 7.17
CA PHE A 147 -14.89 1.95 8.55
C PHE A 147 -16.33 1.49 8.73
N GLU A 148 -17.23 2.01 7.89
CA GLU A 148 -18.68 1.82 7.92
C GLU A 148 -19.16 0.63 7.06
N GLY A 149 -18.30 0.04 6.23
CA GLY A 149 -18.69 -1.09 5.40
C GLY A 149 -17.60 -1.64 4.49
N ILE A 150 -17.84 -2.86 4.02
CA ILE A 150 -17.13 -3.44 2.89
C ILE A 150 -18.11 -3.48 1.72
N PHE A 151 -17.74 -2.86 0.62
CA PHE A 151 -18.52 -2.79 -0.60
C PHE A 151 -17.84 -3.64 -1.66
N LYS A 152 -18.45 -4.77 -2.00
CA LYS A 152 -17.96 -5.63 -3.08
C LYS A 152 -18.73 -5.37 -4.35
N PHE A 153 -17.98 -5.17 -5.43
CA PHE A 153 -18.47 -4.99 -6.77
C PHE A 153 -17.97 -6.13 -7.64
N THR A 154 -18.91 -6.85 -8.25
CA THR A 154 -18.65 -7.89 -9.23
C THR A 154 -19.10 -7.38 -10.60
N PRO A 155 -18.21 -7.27 -11.61
CA PRO A 155 -18.59 -6.84 -12.94
C PRO A 155 -19.49 -7.90 -13.60
N ILE A 156 -20.58 -7.45 -14.22
CA ILE A 156 -21.48 -8.28 -15.03
C ILE A 156 -21.11 -8.05 -16.49
N LYS A 157 -20.55 -9.07 -17.14
CA LYS A 157 -20.26 -9.04 -18.57
C LYS A 157 -21.58 -9.08 -19.34
N LYS A 158 -21.88 -8.03 -20.12
CA LYS A 158 -23.02 -8.04 -21.05
C LYS A 158 -22.65 -8.92 -22.24
N SER A 159 -23.47 -9.93 -22.51
CA SER A 159 -23.20 -10.96 -23.54
C SER A 159 -23.22 -10.41 -24.97
N ASN A 160 -23.95 -9.30 -25.22
CA ASN A 160 -24.11 -8.73 -26.54
C ASN A 160 -24.13 -7.21 -26.45
N ASN A 161 -23.05 -6.55 -26.91
CA ASN A 161 -22.95 -5.21 -27.49
C ASN A 161 -21.57 -4.62 -27.16
N ASN A 162 -20.98 -3.94 -28.14
CA ASN A 162 -19.65 -3.29 -28.12
C ASN A 162 -19.54 -2.10 -27.13
N SER A 163 -20.24 -2.12 -26.00
CA SER A 163 -20.08 -1.14 -24.93
C SER A 163 -19.44 -1.80 -23.70
N GLU A 164 -18.27 -1.28 -23.31
CA GLU A 164 -17.50 -1.69 -22.13
C GLU A 164 -18.17 -1.32 -20.79
N GLU A 165 -19.44 -0.91 -20.81
CA GLU A 165 -20.17 -0.54 -19.61
C GLU A 165 -20.69 -1.80 -18.91
N SER A 166 -19.82 -2.35 -18.06
CA SER A 166 -20.17 -3.42 -17.13
C SER A 166 -21.27 -2.92 -16.19
N ASP A 167 -22.37 -3.66 -16.11
CA ASP A 167 -23.25 -3.51 -14.95
C ASP A 167 -22.58 -4.15 -13.73
N TRP A 168 -23.06 -3.85 -12.52
CA TRP A 168 -22.39 -4.27 -11.29
C TRP A 168 -23.33 -5.00 -10.37
N LYS A 169 -22.93 -6.20 -9.92
CA LYS A 169 -23.54 -6.85 -8.78
C LYS A 169 -22.85 -6.37 -7.51
N VAL A 170 -23.63 -5.86 -6.57
CA VAL A 170 -23.12 -5.26 -5.34
C VAL A 170 -23.49 -6.11 -4.12
N LYS A 171 -22.52 -6.30 -3.21
CA LYS A 171 -22.76 -6.81 -1.85
C LYS A 171 -22.14 -5.87 -0.82
N VAL A 172 -22.81 -5.74 0.32
CA VAL A 172 -22.36 -4.87 1.42
C VAL A 172 -22.34 -5.66 2.71
N TRP A 173 -21.24 -5.55 3.46
CA TRP A 173 -21.15 -6.03 4.84
C TRP A 173 -20.97 -4.85 5.78
N LYS A 174 -21.61 -4.92 6.95
CA LYS A 174 -21.53 -3.92 8.01
C LYS A 174 -20.79 -4.49 9.22
N PRO A 175 -19.94 -3.70 9.89
CA PRO A 175 -19.31 -4.13 11.13
C PRO A 175 -20.27 -3.99 12.30
N GLU A 176 -19.95 -4.63 13.42
CA GLU A 176 -20.64 -4.38 14.70
C GLU A 176 -20.26 -3.02 15.28
N VAL A 177 -19.00 -2.61 15.11
CA VAL A 177 -18.47 -1.31 15.57
C VAL A 177 -17.85 -0.54 14.42
N ARG A 178 -16.72 -1.02 13.91
CA ARG A 178 -16.06 -0.49 12.72
C ARG A 178 -15.12 -1.52 12.11
N PHE A 179 -14.99 -1.52 10.80
CA PHE A 179 -13.83 -2.15 10.17
C PHE A 179 -12.58 -1.29 10.36
N ASN A 180 -11.42 -1.94 10.36
CA ASN A 180 -10.12 -1.35 10.10
C ASN A 180 -9.69 -1.84 8.69
N TYR A 181 -8.41 -2.11 8.45
CA TYR A 181 -7.89 -2.43 7.12
C TYR A 181 -8.33 -3.84 6.63
N SER A 182 -8.49 -3.97 5.31
CA SER A 182 -8.75 -5.24 4.64
C SER A 182 -7.61 -5.64 3.71
N PHE A 183 -7.50 -6.95 3.47
CA PHE A 183 -6.38 -7.56 2.75
C PHE A 183 -6.86 -8.71 1.87
N CYS A 184 -6.19 -8.91 0.73
CA CYS A 184 -6.32 -10.12 -0.08
C CYS A 184 -4.98 -10.86 -0.09
N VAL A 185 -4.97 -12.09 0.43
CA VAL A 185 -3.79 -12.96 0.40
C VAL A 185 -4.23 -14.41 0.20
N ASN A 186 -3.47 -15.18 -0.57
CA ASN A 186 -3.74 -16.61 -0.84
C ASN A 186 -5.20 -16.90 -1.22
N ASN A 187 -5.71 -16.14 -2.19
CA ASN A 187 -7.09 -16.24 -2.70
C ASN A 187 -8.18 -16.11 -1.61
N SER A 188 -7.91 -15.36 -0.55
CA SER A 188 -8.83 -15.13 0.56
C SER A 188 -8.89 -13.65 0.91
N PHE A 189 -10.10 -13.16 1.22
CA PHE A 189 -10.32 -11.82 1.73
C PHE A 189 -10.32 -11.83 3.26
N TYR A 190 -9.59 -10.90 3.85
CA TYR A 190 -9.47 -10.69 5.29
C TYR A 190 -9.81 -9.25 5.64
N VAL A 191 -10.34 -9.04 6.84
CA VAL A 191 -10.59 -7.70 7.36
C VAL A 191 -10.45 -7.72 8.86
N GLN A 192 -9.86 -6.67 9.41
CA GLN A 192 -9.86 -6.47 10.85
C GLN A 192 -11.12 -5.70 11.26
N GLN A 193 -11.78 -6.13 12.33
CA GLN A 193 -12.86 -5.39 12.96
C GLN A 193 -12.43 -4.97 14.37
N GLY A 194 -12.57 -3.67 14.69
CA GLY A 194 -12.21 -3.15 16.01
C GLY A 194 -13.04 -3.80 17.11
N GLY A 195 -12.41 -4.19 18.21
CA GLY A 195 -13.07 -4.90 19.32
C GLY A 195 -13.31 -6.41 19.09
N ILE A 196 -13.10 -6.92 17.86
CA ILE A 196 -13.25 -8.36 17.55
C ILE A 196 -11.93 -8.97 17.13
N GLY A 197 -11.18 -8.33 16.24
CA GLY A 197 -9.89 -8.82 15.73
C GLY A 197 -9.89 -9.12 14.23
N LEU A 198 -8.95 -9.96 13.79
CA LEU A 198 -8.77 -10.32 12.37
C LEU A 198 -9.75 -11.42 11.94
N MET A 199 -10.54 -11.13 10.92
CA MET A 199 -11.58 -12.01 10.38
C MET A 199 -11.27 -12.39 8.92
N LYS A 200 -11.83 -13.51 8.48
CA LYS A 200 -11.77 -14.00 7.09
C LYS A 200 -13.18 -14.10 6.51
N MET A 201 -13.34 -13.75 5.24
CA MET A 201 -14.57 -14.00 4.50
C MET A 201 -14.68 -15.49 4.16
N VAL A 202 -15.75 -16.14 4.62
CA VAL A 202 -16.10 -17.53 4.34
C VAL A 202 -17.57 -17.60 3.99
N ASN A 203 -17.90 -17.99 2.76
CA ASN A 203 -19.29 -18.14 2.28
C ASN A 203 -20.17 -16.91 2.58
N ASP A 204 -19.71 -15.72 2.17
CA ASP A 204 -20.36 -14.42 2.42
C ASP A 204 -20.51 -14.04 3.92
N SER A 205 -19.82 -14.72 4.83
CA SER A 205 -19.80 -14.39 6.26
C SER A 205 -18.39 -14.05 6.74
N LEU A 206 -18.27 -13.07 7.62
CA LEU A 206 -17.00 -12.76 8.28
C LEU A 206 -16.84 -13.65 9.51
N VAL A 207 -15.79 -14.46 9.52
CA VAL A 207 -15.49 -15.42 10.59
C VAL A 207 -14.18 -15.02 11.26
N LEU A 208 -14.20 -14.88 12.58
CA LEU A 208 -12.99 -14.61 13.37
C LEU A 208 -11.95 -15.73 13.15
N LEU A 209 -10.71 -15.36 12.83
CA LEU A 209 -9.64 -16.34 12.69
C LEU A 209 -9.25 -16.94 14.04
N PRO A 210 -8.80 -18.22 14.08
CA PRO A 210 -8.12 -18.77 15.24
C PRO A 210 -6.95 -17.86 15.68
N GLY A 211 -7.00 -17.39 16.93
CA GLY A 211 -6.03 -16.43 17.46
C GLY A 211 -6.16 -15.00 16.92
N GLY A 212 -7.08 -14.71 16.01
CA GLY A 212 -7.30 -13.38 15.42
C GLY A 212 -7.82 -12.34 16.42
N GLY A 213 -8.43 -12.79 17.53
CA GLY A 213 -8.94 -11.93 18.60
C GLY A 213 -7.87 -11.08 19.28
N GLN A 214 -6.60 -11.51 19.23
CA GLN A 214 -5.48 -10.73 19.78
C GLN A 214 -5.23 -9.40 19.06
N PHE A 215 -5.88 -9.17 17.92
CA PHE A 215 -5.80 -7.93 17.15
C PHE A 215 -7.03 -7.02 17.37
N ALA A 216 -7.88 -7.29 18.36
CA ALA A 216 -9.07 -6.47 18.63
C ALA A 216 -8.75 -4.99 18.93
N ASP A 217 -7.65 -4.75 19.65
CA ASP A 217 -7.24 -3.42 20.15
C ASP A 217 -5.97 -2.85 19.47
N ASP A 218 -5.60 -3.41 18.33
CA ASP A 218 -4.46 -2.96 17.52
C ASP A 218 -4.94 -2.56 16.12
N ARG A 219 -4.04 -2.14 15.23
CA ARG A 219 -4.33 -1.99 13.80
C ARG A 219 -3.40 -2.87 12.99
N LEU A 220 -3.97 -3.64 12.08
CA LEU A 220 -3.19 -4.34 11.07
C LEU A 220 -2.93 -3.41 9.89
N GLN A 221 -1.70 -3.42 9.38
CA GLN A 221 -1.28 -2.63 8.22
C GLN A 221 -0.72 -3.47 7.09
N VAL A 222 -0.31 -4.70 7.39
CA VAL A 222 0.33 -5.59 6.42
C VAL A 222 -0.23 -6.99 6.57
N MET A 223 -0.56 -7.58 5.43
CA MET A 223 -0.85 -9.01 5.31
C MET A 223 -0.36 -9.48 3.94
N LEU A 224 0.76 -10.19 3.91
CA LEU A 224 1.47 -10.57 2.68
C LEU A 224 1.76 -12.08 2.69
N PRO A 225 1.79 -12.75 1.52
CA PRO A 225 2.19 -14.15 1.48
C PRO A 225 3.65 -14.28 1.95
N TYR A 226 3.96 -15.33 2.71
CA TYR A 226 5.31 -15.65 3.17
C TYR A 226 5.61 -17.12 2.85
N ASN A 227 6.09 -17.35 1.64
CA ASN A 227 6.28 -18.69 1.08
C ASN A 227 7.77 -19.07 1.04
N LYS A 228 8.45 -18.95 2.18
CA LYS A 228 9.84 -19.39 2.31
C LYS A 228 9.88 -20.91 2.51
N ASP A 229 10.82 -21.59 1.85
CA ASP A 229 11.11 -23.02 2.00
C ASP A 229 9.90 -23.95 1.71
N GLY A 230 9.01 -23.54 0.80
CA GLY A 230 7.82 -24.32 0.42
C GLY A 230 6.67 -24.26 1.44
N GLY A 231 6.78 -23.44 2.47
CA GLY A 231 5.68 -23.14 3.39
C GLY A 231 4.60 -22.24 2.74
N SER A 232 3.42 -22.21 3.35
CA SER A 232 2.32 -21.30 3.00
C SER A 232 1.91 -20.49 4.23
N LEU A 233 2.83 -19.64 4.70
CA LEU A 233 2.57 -18.75 5.82
C LEU A 233 2.08 -17.40 5.30
N ILE A 234 1.52 -16.62 6.20
CA ILE A 234 1.16 -15.23 5.93
C ILE A 234 1.92 -14.35 6.92
N LEU A 235 2.66 -13.38 6.38
CA LEU A 235 3.29 -12.33 7.17
C LEU A 235 2.25 -11.28 7.52
N VAL A 236 2.08 -11.02 8.81
CA VAL A 236 1.12 -10.06 9.35
C VAL A 236 1.85 -8.97 10.11
N GLY A 237 1.67 -7.73 9.70
CA GLY A 237 2.26 -6.56 10.34
C GLY A 237 1.22 -5.73 11.07
N THR A 238 1.49 -5.48 12.35
CA THR A 238 0.69 -4.62 13.22
C THR A 238 1.26 -3.20 13.25
N PHE A 239 0.45 -2.24 13.65
CA PHE A 239 0.82 -0.83 13.74
C PHE A 239 1.93 -0.59 14.78
N ASN A 240 1.88 -1.29 15.92
CA ASN A 240 2.76 -1.03 17.08
C ASN A 240 3.43 -2.27 17.69
N ARG A 241 3.09 -3.50 17.28
CA ARG A 241 3.64 -4.74 17.88
C ARG A 241 4.59 -5.49 16.95
N GLY A 242 4.89 -4.90 15.80
CA GLY A 242 5.74 -5.50 14.78
C GLY A 242 5.04 -6.61 13.99
N LEU A 243 5.84 -7.59 13.58
CA LEU A 243 5.49 -8.65 12.63
C LEU A 243 5.18 -9.98 13.32
N PHE A 244 4.24 -10.71 12.71
CA PHE A 244 3.80 -12.05 13.08
C PHE A 244 3.76 -12.94 11.82
N LEU A 245 3.98 -14.24 12.00
CA LEU A 245 3.69 -15.26 10.99
C LEU A 245 2.41 -16.00 11.37
N PHE A 246 1.51 -16.15 10.41
CA PHE A 246 0.28 -16.90 10.53
C PHE A 246 0.36 -18.19 9.70
N ASP A 247 0.10 -19.33 10.33
CA ASP A 247 0.16 -20.66 9.72
C ASP A 247 -1.22 -21.23 9.32
N GLY A 248 -2.27 -20.43 9.45
CA GLY A 248 -3.66 -20.85 9.27
C GLY A 248 -4.41 -21.12 10.58
N ASN A 249 -3.68 -21.39 11.67
CA ASN A 249 -4.24 -21.71 12.98
C ASN A 249 -3.73 -20.81 14.11
N SER A 250 -2.50 -20.31 14.02
CA SER A 250 -1.85 -19.56 15.08
C SER A 250 -0.98 -18.43 14.52
N PHE A 251 -0.87 -17.35 15.31
CA PHE A 251 0.03 -16.24 15.03
C PHE A 251 1.23 -16.33 15.96
N LYS A 252 2.43 -16.32 15.40
CA LYS A 252 3.68 -16.33 16.16
C LYS A 252 4.47 -15.06 15.85
N PRO A 253 5.03 -14.34 16.85
CA PRO A 253 5.91 -13.21 16.59
C PRO A 253 7.03 -13.61 15.62
N PHE A 254 7.24 -12.82 14.57
CA PHE A 254 8.26 -13.14 13.57
C PHE A 254 9.62 -12.65 14.06
N ASN A 255 10.53 -13.57 14.36
CA ASN A 255 11.86 -13.21 14.82
C ASN A 255 12.78 -12.91 13.64
N CYS A 256 12.85 -11.63 13.25
CA CYS A 256 13.78 -11.13 12.25
C CYS A 256 14.37 -9.78 12.68
N GLU A 257 15.50 -9.41 12.08
CA GLU A 257 16.20 -8.16 12.39
C GLU A 257 15.29 -6.93 12.25
N ALA A 258 14.51 -6.87 11.16
CA ALA A 258 13.55 -5.80 10.91
C ALA A 258 12.48 -5.68 12.01
N ASN A 259 12.09 -6.79 12.66
CA ASN A 259 11.03 -6.74 13.66
C ASN A 259 11.44 -5.95 14.92
N SER A 260 12.73 -5.91 15.25
CA SER A 260 13.25 -5.09 16.36
C SER A 260 13.06 -3.59 16.07
N PHE A 261 13.28 -3.16 14.82
CA PHE A 261 12.99 -1.80 14.39
C PHE A 261 11.48 -1.55 14.38
N LEU A 262 10.71 -2.47 13.77
CA LEU A 262 9.25 -2.32 13.60
C LEU A 262 8.45 -2.31 14.90
N LYS A 263 8.97 -2.85 16.01
CA LYS A 263 8.36 -2.74 17.34
C LYS A 263 8.55 -1.37 17.99
N ASN A 264 9.58 -0.62 17.58
CA ASN A 264 9.90 0.71 18.09
C ASN A 264 9.46 1.84 17.15
N SER A 265 9.04 1.48 15.93
CA SER A 265 8.45 2.37 14.95
C SER A 265 6.97 2.08 14.75
N THR A 266 6.27 2.97 14.06
CA THR A 266 4.88 2.80 13.68
C THR A 266 4.81 2.29 12.24
N LEU A 267 4.56 0.98 12.07
CA LEU A 267 4.40 0.40 10.73
C LEU A 267 3.15 0.99 10.06
N TYR A 268 3.30 1.48 8.84
CA TYR A 268 2.22 2.13 8.08
C TYR A 268 1.81 1.34 6.84
N LYS A 269 2.77 0.76 6.12
CA LYS A 269 2.50 -0.01 4.91
C LYS A 269 3.58 -1.07 4.67
N GLY A 270 3.23 -2.10 3.92
CA GLY A 270 4.17 -3.14 3.51
C GLY A 270 3.81 -3.66 2.12
N LYS A 271 4.83 -4.01 1.33
CA LYS A 271 4.64 -4.58 -0.02
C LYS A 271 5.69 -5.66 -0.28
N LEU A 272 5.26 -6.73 -0.96
CA LEU A 272 6.15 -7.74 -1.52
C LEU A 272 6.57 -7.32 -2.94
N GLN A 273 7.86 -7.34 -3.21
CA GLN A 273 8.45 -7.04 -4.52
C GLN A 273 8.58 -8.30 -5.39
N GLU A 274 8.81 -8.11 -6.69
CA GLU A 274 8.96 -9.19 -7.67
C GLU A 274 10.18 -10.09 -7.41
N ASP A 275 11.23 -9.53 -6.81
CA ASP A 275 12.44 -10.23 -6.39
C ASP A 275 12.28 -11.03 -5.07
N GLY A 276 11.12 -10.91 -4.43
CA GLY A 276 10.80 -11.57 -3.16
C GLY A 276 11.08 -10.74 -1.91
N ASP A 277 11.58 -9.51 -2.04
CA ASP A 277 11.86 -8.63 -0.91
C ASP A 277 10.60 -7.98 -0.36
N TYR A 278 10.60 -7.72 0.95
CA TYR A 278 9.53 -7.02 1.65
C TYR A 278 9.98 -5.60 1.95
N VAL A 279 9.23 -4.61 1.47
CA VAL A 279 9.44 -3.20 1.80
C VAL A 279 8.42 -2.78 2.84
N PHE A 280 8.89 -2.16 3.92
CA PHE A 280 8.04 -1.60 4.97
C PHE A 280 8.21 -0.09 5.05
N VAL A 281 7.10 0.61 5.23
CA VAL A 281 7.07 2.07 5.45
C VAL A 281 6.62 2.33 6.87
N THR A 282 7.32 3.19 7.59
CA THR A 282 7.00 3.59 8.96
C THR A 282 6.71 5.09 9.05
N LEU A 283 5.94 5.52 10.06
CA LEU A 283 5.67 6.95 10.30
C LEU A 283 6.78 7.66 11.09
N ASN A 284 7.69 6.88 11.67
CA ASN A 284 8.81 7.33 12.49
C ASN A 284 9.91 6.25 12.49
N GLY A 285 11.11 6.63 12.93
CA GLY A 285 12.28 5.75 13.01
C GLY A 285 13.53 6.42 12.49
#